data_AF-A0A960J414-F1
#
_entry.id   AF-A0A960J414-F1
#
_cell.length_a   1.000
_cell.length_b   1.000
_cell.length_c   1.000
_cell.angle_alpha   90.00
_cell.angle_beta   90.00
_cell.angle_gamma   90.00
#
_symmetry.space_group_name_H-M   'P 1'
#
loop_
_entity.id
_entity.type
_entity.pdbx_description
1 polymer ?
#
loop_
_entity_poly.entity_id
_entity_poly.type
_entity_poly.pdbx_seq_one_letter_code
_entity_poly.pdbx_strand_id
1 'polypeptide(L)'
;TGAADPPAAAAPSPAPEPRPQPEPEPEPEPEPEPEPTVDDLLRAGAPLPPPKEPFSLPTPDDLERWATAAGDPPPPAAPAPSTTPAIRALVTAADDAGRAHGARDPRTLARRLALVWALEQAWRAAGGLKSKWVGEAVPWYADLVPDLEGGLGPDHLGTLRARYRLTWWLADAGRIGETIARYQALVEDQTRVFGADSPETRRSREDLEFWIGYRRRVYKS
;
A
#
# COMPACT_ATOMS: atom_id res chain seq x y z
N THR A 1 -3.65 -46.72 82.78
CA THR A 1 -4.94 -46.00 82.81
C THR A 1 -4.76 -44.68 82.07
N GLY A 2 -5.43 -44.53 80.92
CA GLY A 2 -5.68 -43.26 80.23
C GLY A 2 -4.47 -42.49 79.67
N ALA A 3 -4.02 -42.84 78.46
CA ALA A 3 -3.29 -41.89 77.62
C ALA A 3 -4.30 -40.88 77.08
N ALA A 4 -4.14 -39.61 77.43
CA ALA A 4 -4.90 -38.49 76.86
C ALA A 4 -4.10 -37.92 75.69
N ASP A 5 -4.71 -37.87 74.50
CA ASP A 5 -4.13 -37.23 73.32
C ASP A 5 -3.94 -35.72 73.54
N PRO A 6 -2.79 -35.14 73.15
CA PRO A 6 -2.61 -33.69 73.13
C PRO A 6 -3.33 -33.07 71.91
N PRO A 7 -3.74 -31.79 72.00
CA PRO A 7 -4.52 -31.14 70.96
C PRO A 7 -3.69 -30.87 69.69
N ALA A 8 -4.34 -31.02 68.54
CA ALA A 8 -3.77 -30.73 67.22
C ALA A 8 -3.32 -29.27 67.13
N ALA A 9 -2.01 -29.05 66.96
CA ALA A 9 -1.45 -27.75 66.64
C ALA A 9 -1.89 -27.33 65.23
N ALA A 10 -2.56 -26.18 65.13
CA ALA A 10 -2.88 -25.56 63.86
C ALA A 10 -1.59 -25.22 63.10
N ALA A 11 -1.50 -25.67 61.85
CA ALA A 11 -0.40 -25.32 60.95
C ALA A 11 -0.40 -23.79 60.69
N PRO A 12 0.76 -23.13 60.61
CA PRO A 12 0.83 -21.72 60.28
C PRO A 12 0.35 -21.49 58.83
N SER A 13 -0.47 -20.45 58.63
CA SER A 13 -0.88 -20.01 57.30
C SER A 13 0.34 -19.68 56.42
N PRO A 14 0.34 -20.04 55.13
CA PRO A 14 1.42 -19.68 54.23
C PRO A 14 1.51 -18.16 54.08
N ALA A 15 2.73 -17.62 54.09
CA ALA A 15 2.99 -16.21 53.83
C ALA A 15 2.46 -15.82 52.44
N PRO A 16 1.94 -14.60 52.25
CA PRO A 16 1.46 -14.15 50.95
C PRO A 16 2.61 -14.12 49.93
N GLU A 17 2.39 -14.73 48.77
CA GLU A 17 3.35 -14.68 47.66
C GLU A 17 3.63 -13.22 47.26
N PRO A 18 4.89 -12.88 46.95
CA PRO A 18 5.22 -11.55 46.46
C PRO A 18 4.45 -11.30 45.17
N ARG A 19 3.72 -10.17 45.12
CA ARG A 19 3.00 -9.75 43.91
C ARG A 19 4.01 -9.67 42.75
N PRO A 20 3.67 -10.17 41.55
CA PRO A 20 4.52 -9.99 40.38
C PRO A 20 4.76 -8.50 40.20
N GLN A 21 6.03 -8.10 40.13
CA GLN A 21 6.38 -6.73 39.80
C GLN A 21 5.85 -6.47 38.38
N PRO A 22 5.25 -5.29 38.11
CA PRO A 22 4.85 -4.95 36.75
C PRO A 22 6.10 -5.03 35.87
N GLU A 23 6.03 -5.80 34.79
CA GLU A 23 7.06 -5.79 33.75
C GLU A 23 7.27 -4.33 33.32
N PRO A 24 8.53 -3.88 33.14
CA PRO A 24 8.76 -2.53 32.63
C PRO A 24 8.00 -2.38 31.32
N GLU A 25 7.14 -1.36 31.23
CA GLU A 25 6.47 -1.01 29.98
C GLU A 25 7.53 -0.96 28.87
N PRO A 26 7.28 -1.58 27.70
CA PRO A 26 8.24 -1.50 26.60
C PRO A 26 8.53 -0.02 26.34
N GLU A 27 9.79 0.37 26.44
CA GLU A 27 10.22 1.72 26.11
C GLU A 27 9.63 2.07 24.73
N PRO A 28 9.05 3.27 24.55
CA PRO A 28 8.52 3.66 23.26
C PRO A 28 9.63 3.46 22.23
N GLU A 29 9.35 2.66 21.19
CA GLU A 29 10.31 2.47 20.09
C GLU A 29 10.80 3.85 19.66
N PRO A 30 12.11 4.06 19.50
CA PRO A 30 12.63 5.36 19.10
C PRO A 30 11.88 5.79 17.83
N GLU A 31 11.25 6.97 17.89
CA GLU A 31 10.57 7.53 16.72
C GLU A 31 11.55 7.47 15.54
N PRO A 32 11.16 6.87 14.40
CA PRO A 32 12.06 6.74 13.28
C PRO A 32 12.57 8.13 12.91
N GLU A 33 13.90 8.30 12.84
CA GLU A 33 14.49 9.58 12.43
C GLU A 33 13.82 10.07 11.14
N PRO A 34 13.56 11.39 11.03
CA PRO A 34 12.85 11.93 9.88
C PRO A 34 13.62 11.59 8.60
N GLU A 35 12.99 10.83 7.70
CA GLU A 35 13.60 10.45 6.44
C GLU A 35 13.87 11.70 5.58
N PRO A 36 15.02 11.78 4.87
CA PRO A 36 15.36 12.91 4.03
C PRO A 36 14.34 13.04 2.90
N THR A 37 13.82 14.25 2.70
CA THR A 37 12.87 14.52 1.64
C THR A 37 13.52 14.38 0.26
N VAL A 38 12.72 14.31 -0.80
CA VAL A 38 13.21 14.40 -2.19
C VAL A 38 14.13 15.60 -2.39
N ASP A 39 13.76 16.76 -1.83
CA ASP A 39 14.55 17.98 -1.93
C ASP A 39 15.89 17.86 -1.19
N ASP A 40 15.94 17.14 -0.06
CA ASP A 40 17.17 16.89 0.67
C ASP A 40 18.10 15.93 -0.09
N LEU A 41 17.54 14.88 -0.70
CA LEU A 41 18.29 13.94 -1.53
C LEU A 41 18.83 14.63 -2.80
N LEU A 42 18.01 15.45 -3.47
CA LEU A 42 18.41 16.24 -4.63
C LEU A 42 19.49 17.27 -4.26
N ARG A 43 19.36 17.93 -3.10
CA ARG A 43 20.35 18.90 -2.60
C ARG A 43 21.67 18.23 -2.22
N ALA A 44 21.62 17.02 -1.67
CA ALA A 44 22.81 16.22 -1.36
C ALA A 44 23.52 15.67 -2.62
N GLY A 45 22.96 15.89 -3.82
CA GLY A 45 23.49 15.32 -5.06
C GLY A 45 23.35 13.80 -5.13
N ALA A 46 22.54 13.20 -4.26
CA ALA A 46 22.20 11.79 -4.33
C ALA A 46 21.22 11.63 -5.51
N PRO A 47 21.63 11.00 -6.62
CA PRO A 47 20.71 10.79 -7.72
C PRO A 47 19.56 9.94 -7.21
N LEU A 48 18.33 10.46 -7.32
CA LEU A 48 17.16 9.61 -7.21
C LEU A 48 17.25 8.62 -8.39
N PRO A 49 17.38 7.33 -8.09
CA PRO A 49 17.41 6.34 -9.15
C PRO A 49 16.08 6.40 -9.89
N PRO A 50 16.06 6.40 -11.23
CA PRO A 50 14.80 6.23 -11.93
C PRO A 50 14.27 4.86 -11.52
N PRO A 51 13.13 4.76 -10.82
CA PRO A 51 12.54 3.46 -10.60
C PRO A 51 12.25 2.86 -11.98
N LYS A 52 12.62 1.59 -12.17
CA LYS A 52 12.27 0.86 -13.39
C LYS A 52 10.76 0.94 -13.56
N GLU A 53 10.33 1.07 -14.82
CA GLU A 53 8.92 1.31 -15.11
C GLU A 53 8.02 0.32 -14.36
N PRO A 54 6.88 0.82 -13.84
CA PRO A 54 5.95 -0.04 -13.16
C PRO A 54 5.48 -1.13 -14.14
N PHE A 55 4.94 -2.22 -13.60
CA PHE A 55 4.04 -3.15 -14.27
C PHE A 55 3.58 -2.74 -15.67
N SER A 56 3.56 -3.69 -16.63
CA SER A 56 2.71 -3.56 -17.81
C SER A 56 1.40 -2.96 -17.34
N LEU A 57 1.16 -1.71 -17.79
CA LEU A 57 0.02 -0.92 -17.35
C LEU A 57 -1.22 -1.81 -17.48
N PRO A 58 -2.20 -1.76 -16.55
CA PRO A 58 -3.49 -2.38 -16.83
C PRO A 58 -3.90 -1.93 -18.22
N THR A 59 -3.94 -2.87 -19.16
CA THR A 59 -4.30 -2.53 -20.52
C THR A 59 -5.75 -2.03 -20.48
N PRO A 60 -6.18 -1.26 -21.47
CA PRO A 60 -7.61 -1.03 -21.67
C PRO A 60 -8.41 -2.34 -21.52
N ASP A 61 -7.91 -3.45 -22.08
CA ASP A 61 -8.53 -4.78 -21.91
C ASP A 61 -8.55 -5.31 -20.47
N ASP A 62 -7.57 -4.98 -19.61
CA ASP A 62 -7.59 -5.35 -18.19
C ASP A 62 -8.64 -4.54 -17.44
N LEU A 63 -8.73 -3.24 -17.71
CA LEU A 63 -9.75 -2.35 -17.15
C LEU A 63 -11.16 -2.73 -17.64
N GLU A 64 -11.29 -3.10 -18.92
CA GLU A 64 -12.52 -3.58 -19.54
C GLU A 64 -12.91 -4.95 -19.00
N ARG A 65 -11.97 -5.88 -18.80
CA ARG A 65 -12.24 -7.16 -18.14
C ARG A 65 -12.74 -6.94 -16.72
N TRP A 66 -12.19 -5.99 -15.98
CA TRP A 66 -12.66 -5.67 -14.63
C TRP A 66 -14.06 -5.01 -14.63
N ALA A 67 -14.34 -4.11 -15.58
CA ALA A 67 -15.66 -3.51 -15.75
C ALA A 67 -16.73 -4.52 -16.19
N THR A 68 -16.37 -5.43 -17.11
CA THR A 68 -17.26 -6.47 -17.64
C THR A 68 -17.50 -7.59 -16.64
N ALA A 69 -16.50 -7.97 -15.84
CA ALA A 69 -16.68 -8.88 -14.70
C ALA A 69 -17.66 -8.32 -13.66
N ALA A 70 -17.79 -6.99 -13.58
CA ALA A 70 -18.78 -6.31 -12.75
C ALA A 70 -20.14 -6.13 -13.46
N GLY A 71 -20.30 -6.53 -14.73
CA GLY A 71 -21.59 -6.61 -15.44
C GLY A 71 -22.01 -5.38 -16.24
N ASP A 72 -21.14 -4.40 -16.46
CA ASP A 72 -21.41 -3.25 -17.35
C ASP A 72 -20.70 -3.42 -18.72
N PRO A 73 -21.31 -2.98 -19.83
CA PRO A 73 -20.65 -2.99 -21.14
C PRO A 73 -19.48 -1.98 -21.16
N PRO A 74 -18.36 -2.30 -21.83
CA PRO A 74 -17.24 -1.38 -21.94
C PRO A 74 -17.67 -0.09 -22.65
N PRO A 75 -17.16 1.09 -22.25
CA PRO A 75 -17.43 2.32 -22.98
C PRO A 75 -16.92 2.18 -24.42
N PRO A 76 -17.68 2.66 -25.43
CA PRO A 76 -17.33 2.48 -26.83
C PRO A 76 -15.97 3.09 -27.14
N ALA A 77 -15.05 2.26 -27.68
CA ALA A 77 -13.71 2.60 -28.14
C ALA A 77 -13.15 3.88 -27.48
N ALA A 78 -12.84 3.79 -26.19
CA ALA A 78 -12.39 4.94 -25.42
C ALA A 78 -11.19 5.60 -26.13
N PRO A 79 -11.18 6.94 -26.30
CA PRO A 79 -10.00 7.64 -26.77
C PRO A 79 -8.83 7.27 -25.87
N ALA A 80 -7.59 7.37 -26.38
CA ALA A 80 -6.39 7.09 -25.58
C ALA A 80 -6.57 7.74 -24.19
N PRO A 81 -6.39 6.97 -23.10
CA PRO A 81 -6.85 7.32 -21.75
C PRO A 81 -6.22 8.62 -21.23
N SER A 82 -5.18 9.13 -21.88
CA SER A 82 -4.55 10.42 -21.63
C SER A 82 -5.29 11.64 -22.21
N THR A 83 -6.35 11.45 -23.02
CA THR A 83 -7.02 12.58 -23.70
C THR A 83 -8.04 13.25 -22.76
N THR A 84 -8.08 14.59 -22.73
CA THR A 84 -8.99 15.36 -21.86
C THR A 84 -10.46 14.92 -21.91
N PRO A 85 -11.06 14.60 -23.08
CA PRO A 85 -12.43 14.08 -23.13
C PRO A 85 -12.59 12.70 -22.48
N ALA A 86 -11.60 11.81 -22.62
CA ALA A 86 -11.60 10.50 -21.99
C ALA A 86 -11.56 10.60 -20.46
N ILE A 87 -10.67 11.45 -19.94
CA ILE A 87 -10.55 11.72 -18.50
C ILE A 87 -11.87 12.29 -17.96
N ARG A 88 -12.47 13.27 -18.64
CA ARG A 88 -13.76 13.85 -18.21
C ARG A 88 -14.88 12.81 -18.19
N ALA A 89 -14.93 11.93 -19.18
CA ALA A 89 -15.91 10.84 -19.21
C ALA A 89 -15.70 9.87 -18.04
N LEU A 90 -14.45 9.55 -17.69
CA LEU A 90 -14.11 8.70 -16.54
C LEU A 90 -14.49 9.35 -15.20
N VAL A 91 -14.30 10.66 -15.04
CA VAL A 91 -14.78 11.40 -13.86
C VAL A 91 -16.28 11.26 -13.72
N THR A 92 -17.03 11.63 -14.76
CA THR A 92 -18.50 11.55 -14.75
C THR A 92 -18.97 10.12 -14.47
N ALA A 93 -18.36 9.12 -15.12
CA ALA A 93 -18.73 7.73 -14.92
C ALA A 93 -18.43 7.23 -13.51
N ALA A 94 -17.31 7.62 -12.89
CA ALA A 94 -16.99 7.25 -11.51
C ALA A 94 -17.97 7.90 -10.53
N ASP A 95 -18.36 9.16 -10.77
CA ASP A 95 -19.35 9.88 -9.96
C ASP A 95 -20.75 9.29 -10.09
N ASP A 96 -21.18 8.97 -11.31
CA ASP A 96 -22.47 8.32 -11.58
C ASP A 96 -22.54 6.94 -10.93
N ALA A 97 -21.49 6.12 -11.09
CA ALA A 97 -21.41 4.81 -10.44
C ALA A 97 -21.42 4.93 -8.91
N GLY A 98 -20.70 5.91 -8.36
CA GLY A 98 -20.70 6.20 -6.93
C GLY A 98 -22.09 6.56 -6.40
N ARG A 99 -22.88 7.31 -7.17
CA ARG A 99 -24.28 7.62 -6.84
C ARG A 99 -25.22 6.42 -6.98
N ALA A 100 -25.03 5.60 -8.01
CA ALA A 100 -25.94 4.50 -8.34
C ALA A 100 -25.71 3.24 -7.49
N HIS A 101 -24.45 2.93 -7.17
CA HIS A 101 -24.06 1.66 -6.56
C HIS A 101 -23.33 1.83 -5.21
N GLY A 102 -22.88 3.04 -4.89
CA GLY A 102 -22.10 3.33 -3.69
C GLY A 102 -20.60 3.36 -3.96
N ALA A 103 -19.85 3.98 -3.03
CA ALA A 103 -18.42 4.27 -3.20
C ALA A 103 -17.53 3.02 -3.29
N ARG A 104 -17.91 1.94 -2.59
CA ARG A 104 -17.15 0.67 -2.53
C ARG A 104 -17.70 -0.42 -3.44
N ASP A 105 -18.68 -0.10 -4.29
CA ASP A 105 -19.14 -1.06 -5.27
C ASP A 105 -18.02 -1.36 -6.29
N PRO A 106 -17.79 -2.63 -6.67
CA PRO A 106 -16.76 -3.01 -7.64
C PRO A 106 -16.76 -2.18 -8.93
N ARG A 107 -17.94 -1.78 -9.41
CA ARG A 107 -18.09 -0.96 -10.63
C ARG A 107 -17.63 0.47 -10.42
N THR A 108 -17.86 1.04 -9.25
CA THR A 108 -17.37 2.37 -8.87
C THR A 108 -15.85 2.34 -8.73
N LEU A 109 -15.33 1.31 -8.05
CA LEU A 109 -13.91 1.15 -7.80
C LEU A 109 -13.10 0.92 -9.08
N ALA A 110 -13.61 0.11 -10.01
CA ALA A 110 -12.97 -0.09 -11.31
C ALA A 110 -12.84 1.23 -12.09
N ARG A 111 -13.88 2.07 -12.06
CA ARG A 111 -13.88 3.39 -12.72
C ARG A 111 -12.93 4.38 -12.04
N ARG A 112 -12.89 4.42 -10.71
CA ARG A 112 -11.93 5.23 -9.96
C ARG A 112 -10.49 4.82 -10.25
N LEU A 113 -10.21 3.52 -10.30
CA LEU A 113 -8.89 3.00 -10.65
C LEU A 113 -8.50 3.35 -12.09
N ALA A 114 -9.44 3.24 -13.04
CA ALA A 114 -9.23 3.67 -14.42
C ALA A 114 -8.97 5.18 -14.55
N LEU A 115 -9.67 6.00 -13.75
CA LEU A 115 -9.49 7.45 -13.71
C LEU A 115 -8.08 7.84 -13.21
N VAL A 116 -7.66 7.32 -12.06
CA VAL A 116 -6.33 7.59 -11.49
C VAL A 116 -5.23 7.16 -12.48
N TRP A 117 -5.42 6.03 -13.14
CA TRP A 117 -4.52 5.57 -14.18
C TRP A 117 -4.48 6.49 -15.41
N ALA A 118 -5.64 6.89 -15.93
CA ALA A 118 -5.75 7.81 -17.07
C ALA A 118 -5.03 9.14 -16.81
N LEU A 119 -5.16 9.66 -15.59
CA LEU A 119 -4.49 10.88 -15.16
C LEU A 119 -2.98 10.71 -15.04
N GLU A 120 -2.50 9.55 -14.58
CA GLU A 120 -1.07 9.23 -14.61
C GLU A 120 -0.51 9.24 -16.05
N GLN A 121 -1.23 8.63 -16.98
CA GLN A 121 -0.84 8.59 -18.39
C GLN A 121 -0.86 9.98 -19.04
N ALA A 122 -1.85 10.80 -18.69
CA ALA A 122 -1.95 12.18 -19.16
C ALA A 122 -0.77 13.03 -18.65
N TRP A 123 -0.40 12.89 -17.37
CA TRP A 123 0.77 13.54 -16.81
C TRP A 123 2.06 13.15 -17.56
N ARG A 124 2.26 11.84 -17.82
CA ARG A 124 3.41 11.34 -18.60
C ARG A 124 3.45 11.95 -19.99
N ALA A 125 2.32 11.94 -20.69
CA ALA A 125 2.21 12.46 -22.06
C ALA A 125 2.42 13.99 -22.12
N ALA A 126 2.01 14.71 -21.09
CA ALA A 126 2.19 16.15 -20.99
C ALA A 126 3.62 16.58 -20.61
N GLY A 127 4.50 15.62 -20.27
CA GLY A 127 5.84 15.92 -19.76
C GLY A 127 5.81 16.79 -18.49
N GLY A 128 4.74 16.66 -17.69
CA GLY A 128 4.52 17.50 -16.51
C GLY A 128 5.62 17.34 -15.46
N LEU A 129 5.75 18.32 -14.57
CA LEU A 129 6.71 18.24 -13.47
C LEU A 129 6.42 17.00 -12.60
N LYS A 130 7.42 16.12 -12.48
CA LYS A 130 7.32 14.87 -11.70
C LYS A 130 6.90 15.12 -10.26
N SER A 131 7.52 16.11 -9.60
CA SER A 131 7.21 16.50 -8.22
C SER A 131 5.76 16.94 -8.02
N LYS A 132 5.18 17.65 -8.99
CA LYS A 132 3.76 18.06 -8.92
C LYS A 132 2.83 16.84 -8.90
N TRP A 133 3.10 15.90 -9.79
CA TRP A 133 2.26 14.70 -9.90
C TRP A 133 2.47 13.73 -8.73
N VAL A 134 3.68 13.61 -8.17
CA VAL A 134 3.91 12.88 -6.91
C VAL A 134 2.97 13.39 -5.80
N GLY A 135 2.84 14.72 -5.68
CA GLY A 135 1.95 15.36 -4.69
C GLY A 135 0.47 15.10 -4.90
N GLU A 136 0.03 14.80 -6.14
CA GLU A 136 -1.37 14.49 -6.47
C GLU A 136 -1.65 12.96 -6.44
N ALA A 137 -0.70 12.16 -6.92
CA ALA A 137 -0.85 10.71 -7.04
C ALA A 137 -0.87 9.99 -5.68
N VAL A 138 0.01 10.39 -4.74
CA VAL A 138 0.05 9.77 -3.40
C VAL A 138 -1.30 9.88 -2.69
N PRO A 139 -1.93 11.08 -2.56
CA PRO A 139 -3.26 11.19 -1.95
C PRO A 139 -4.33 10.35 -2.65
N TRP A 140 -4.34 10.32 -3.99
CA TRP A 140 -5.36 9.57 -4.73
C TRP A 140 -5.25 8.06 -4.52
N TYR A 141 -4.04 7.50 -4.58
CA TYR A 141 -3.87 6.08 -4.31
C TYR A 141 -4.05 5.75 -2.82
N ALA A 142 -3.67 6.64 -1.91
CA ALA A 142 -3.87 6.45 -0.46
C ALA A 142 -5.36 6.44 -0.08
N ASP A 143 -6.19 7.22 -0.75
CA ASP A 143 -7.65 7.22 -0.57
C ASP A 143 -8.31 6.00 -1.24
N LEU A 144 -7.84 5.64 -2.45
CA LEU A 144 -8.45 4.57 -3.24
C LEU A 144 -8.15 3.15 -2.72
N VAL A 145 -6.96 2.91 -2.17
CA VAL A 145 -6.53 1.57 -1.73
C VAL A 145 -7.45 0.97 -0.64
N PRO A 146 -7.79 1.67 0.45
CA PRO A 146 -8.70 1.15 1.48
C PRO A 146 -10.10 0.81 0.92
N ASP A 147 -10.58 1.62 -0.01
CA ASP A 147 -11.86 1.38 -0.68
C ASP A 147 -11.80 0.15 -1.60
N LEU A 148 -10.67 -0.07 -2.30
CA LEU A 148 -10.41 -1.28 -3.08
C LEU A 148 -10.29 -2.53 -2.21
N GLU A 149 -9.60 -2.44 -1.07
CA GLU A 149 -9.48 -3.53 -0.10
C GLU A 149 -10.85 -3.90 0.49
N GLY A 150 -11.68 -2.91 0.83
CA GLY A 150 -13.01 -3.12 1.39
C GLY A 150 -14.06 -3.59 0.37
N GLY A 151 -13.94 -3.21 -0.89
CA GLY A 151 -14.93 -3.56 -1.93
C GLY A 151 -14.57 -4.78 -2.78
N LEU A 152 -13.30 -4.93 -3.18
CA LEU A 152 -12.81 -6.02 -4.02
C LEU A 152 -12.05 -7.09 -3.23
N GLY A 153 -11.59 -6.75 -2.03
CA GLY A 153 -10.70 -7.58 -1.23
C GLY A 153 -9.22 -7.22 -1.41
N PRO A 154 -8.36 -7.55 -0.42
CA PRO A 154 -6.93 -7.25 -0.45
C PRO A 154 -6.15 -8.02 -1.52
N ASP A 155 -6.66 -9.19 -1.92
CA ASP A 155 -6.00 -10.11 -2.87
C ASP A 155 -6.38 -9.84 -4.32
N HIS A 156 -7.35 -8.94 -4.57
CA HIS A 156 -7.79 -8.63 -5.91
C HIS A 156 -6.67 -7.96 -6.70
N LEU A 157 -6.49 -8.36 -7.97
CA LEU A 157 -5.40 -7.86 -8.81
C LEU A 157 -5.38 -6.33 -8.94
N GLY A 158 -6.56 -5.70 -9.02
CA GLY A 158 -6.70 -4.25 -9.01
C GLY A 158 -6.24 -3.60 -7.70
N THR A 159 -6.51 -4.23 -6.56
CA THR A 159 -6.06 -3.78 -5.23
C THR A 159 -4.54 -3.88 -5.11
N LEU A 160 -3.95 -5.02 -5.47
CA LEU A 160 -2.50 -5.23 -5.42
C LEU A 160 -1.74 -4.27 -6.37
N ARG A 161 -2.31 -3.98 -7.56
CA ARG A 161 -1.75 -2.98 -8.49
C ARG A 161 -1.83 -1.57 -7.92
N ALA A 162 -2.94 -1.18 -7.28
CA ALA A 162 -3.06 0.14 -6.63
C ALA A 162 -2.08 0.28 -5.45
N ARG A 163 -1.91 -0.76 -4.63
CA ARG A 163 -0.92 -0.81 -3.54
C ARG A 163 0.52 -0.67 -4.05
N TYR A 164 0.86 -1.35 -5.15
CA TYR A 164 2.15 -1.17 -5.82
C TYR A 164 2.35 0.28 -6.26
N ARG A 165 1.35 0.89 -6.93
CA ARG A 165 1.46 2.28 -7.42
C ARG A 165 1.64 3.27 -6.29
N LEU A 166 0.89 3.13 -5.20
CA LEU A 166 1.09 3.93 -3.99
C LEU A 166 2.53 3.81 -3.49
N THR A 167 3.04 2.58 -3.37
CA THR A 167 4.39 2.30 -2.88
C THR A 167 5.47 2.91 -3.78
N TRP A 168 5.26 2.85 -5.09
CA TRP A 168 6.12 3.46 -6.09
C TRP A 168 6.15 4.99 -5.98
N TRP A 169 4.98 5.63 -5.83
CA TRP A 169 4.90 7.08 -5.65
C TRP A 169 5.44 7.56 -4.30
N LEU A 170 5.32 6.76 -3.24
CA LEU A 170 5.97 7.02 -1.94
C LEU A 170 7.48 6.98 -2.06
N ALA A 171 8.02 6.07 -2.87
CA ALA A 171 9.45 5.95 -3.11
C ALA A 171 9.98 7.18 -3.84
N ASP A 172 9.21 7.63 -4.84
CA ASP A 172 9.52 8.84 -5.60
C ASP A 172 9.35 10.12 -4.76
N ALA A 173 8.51 10.07 -3.72
CA ALA A 173 8.38 11.10 -2.70
C ALA A 173 9.49 11.04 -1.63
N GLY A 174 10.45 10.12 -1.75
CA GLY A 174 11.60 10.01 -0.83
C GLY A 174 11.28 9.31 0.50
N ARG A 175 10.09 8.72 0.66
CA ARG A 175 9.65 8.01 1.87
C ARG A 175 10.17 6.57 1.88
N ILE A 176 11.49 6.42 1.83
CA ILE A 176 12.21 5.17 1.57
C ILE A 176 11.87 4.04 2.55
N GLY A 177 11.82 4.29 3.86
CA GLY A 177 11.53 3.28 4.88
C GLY A 177 10.11 2.76 4.77
N GLU A 178 9.16 3.67 4.54
CA GLU A 178 7.76 3.31 4.29
C GLU A 178 7.58 2.55 2.99
N THR A 179 8.31 2.93 1.94
CA THR A 179 8.38 2.20 0.68
C THR A 179 8.86 0.76 0.88
N ILE A 180 9.94 0.57 1.65
CA ILE A 180 10.48 -0.77 1.94
C ILE A 180 9.44 -1.62 2.68
N ALA A 181 8.83 -1.08 3.74
CA ALA A 181 7.82 -1.80 4.52
C ALA A 181 6.61 -2.20 3.66
N ARG A 182 6.12 -1.28 2.81
CA ARG A 182 5.00 -1.57 1.91
C ARG A 182 5.36 -2.56 0.81
N TYR A 183 6.57 -2.51 0.24
CA TYR A 183 7.01 -3.50 -0.72
C TYR A 183 7.17 -4.89 -0.09
N GLN A 184 7.63 -5.00 1.16
CA GLN A 184 7.70 -6.27 1.87
C GLN A 184 6.31 -6.92 1.99
N ALA A 185 5.33 -6.18 2.50
CA ALA A 185 3.97 -6.66 2.62
C ALA A 185 3.36 -7.03 1.25
N LEU A 186 3.61 -6.20 0.23
CA LEU A 186 3.11 -6.44 -1.13
C LEU A 186 3.72 -7.70 -1.77
N VAL A 187 5.02 -7.94 -1.59
CA VAL A 187 5.69 -9.15 -2.10
C VAL A 187 5.14 -10.40 -1.43
N GLU A 188 4.87 -10.35 -0.12
CA GLU A 188 4.25 -11.46 0.60
C GLU A 188 2.86 -11.78 0.06
N ASP A 189 2.01 -10.74 -0.08
CA ASP A 189 0.66 -10.89 -0.62
C ASP A 189 0.67 -11.39 -2.07
N GLN A 190 1.52 -10.82 -2.94
CA GLN A 190 1.64 -11.27 -4.33
C GLN A 190 2.20 -12.69 -4.43
N THR A 191 3.12 -13.08 -3.55
CA THR A 191 3.63 -14.46 -3.48
C THR A 191 2.52 -15.44 -3.12
N ARG A 192 1.65 -15.07 -2.18
CA ARG A 192 0.50 -15.88 -1.76
C ARG A 192 -0.56 -16.01 -2.86
N VAL A 193 -0.84 -14.93 -3.60
CA VAL A 193 -1.91 -14.88 -4.61
C VAL A 193 -1.46 -15.40 -5.98
N PHE A 194 -0.29 -14.98 -6.46
CA PHE A 194 0.20 -15.26 -7.82
C PHE A 194 1.38 -16.25 -7.86
N GLY A 195 1.95 -16.60 -6.72
CA GLY A 195 3.17 -17.40 -6.64
C GLY A 195 4.46 -16.58 -6.76
N ALA A 196 5.57 -17.19 -6.35
CA ALA A 196 6.89 -16.55 -6.33
C ALA A 196 7.45 -16.22 -7.72
N ASP A 197 7.03 -16.96 -8.75
CA ASP A 197 7.52 -16.84 -10.13
C ASP A 197 6.66 -15.96 -11.03
N SER A 198 5.57 -15.40 -10.49
CA SER A 198 4.77 -14.44 -11.21
C SER A 198 5.61 -13.20 -11.59
N PRO A 199 5.44 -12.63 -12.79
CA PRO A 199 6.06 -11.37 -13.17
C PRO A 199 5.79 -10.24 -12.18
N GLU A 200 4.62 -10.25 -11.53
CA GLU A 200 4.22 -9.31 -10.50
C GLU A 200 5.09 -9.41 -9.26
N THR A 201 5.15 -10.61 -8.69
CA THR A 201 5.92 -10.88 -7.47
C THR A 201 7.41 -10.61 -7.70
N ARG A 202 7.94 -11.02 -8.86
CA ARG A 202 9.35 -10.81 -9.20
C ARG A 202 9.70 -9.33 -9.26
N ARG A 203 8.87 -8.51 -9.90
CA ARG A 203 9.11 -7.06 -10.02
C ARG A 203 9.07 -6.37 -8.66
N SER A 204 8.06 -6.64 -7.85
CA SER A 204 7.97 -6.06 -6.49
C SER A 204 9.16 -6.47 -5.62
N ARG A 205 9.70 -7.68 -5.80
CA ARG A 205 10.92 -8.14 -5.11
C ARG A 205 12.17 -7.40 -5.60
N GLU A 206 12.34 -7.24 -6.91
CA GLU A 206 13.45 -6.47 -7.48
C GLU A 206 13.44 -5.01 -6.97
N ASP A 207 12.26 -4.38 -6.93
CA ASP A 207 12.09 -3.02 -6.40
C ASP A 207 12.39 -2.97 -4.89
N LEU A 208 11.94 -3.96 -4.12
CA LEU A 208 12.26 -4.07 -2.70
C LEU A 208 13.77 -4.15 -2.45
N GLU A 209 14.46 -5.08 -3.12
CA GLU A 209 15.91 -5.25 -3.02
C GLU A 209 16.66 -3.97 -3.41
N PHE A 210 16.18 -3.31 -4.46
CA PHE A 210 16.70 -2.03 -4.90
C PHE A 210 16.62 -0.96 -3.81
N TRP A 211 15.45 -0.76 -3.20
CA TRP A 211 15.24 0.26 -2.17
C TRP A 211 15.97 -0.05 -0.87
N ILE A 212 16.08 -1.33 -0.47
CA ILE A 212 16.93 -1.75 0.65
C ILE A 212 18.40 -1.39 0.38
N GLY A 213 18.89 -1.67 -0.83
CA GLY A 213 20.25 -1.31 -1.24
C GLY A 213 20.48 0.20 -1.29
N TYR A 214 19.50 0.96 -1.78
CA TYR A 214 19.53 2.42 -1.81
C TYR A 214 19.59 3.01 -0.41
N ARG A 215 18.69 2.59 0.50
CA ARG A 215 18.70 3.00 1.91
C ARG A 215 20.06 2.71 2.53
N ARG A 216 20.60 1.50 2.35
CA ARG A 216 21.93 1.17 2.91
C ARG A 216 23.03 2.11 2.41
N ARG A 217 23.00 2.60 1.18
CA ARG A 217 24.01 3.53 0.64
C ARG A 217 23.85 4.95 1.16
N VAL A 218 22.61 5.44 1.22
CA VAL A 218 22.32 6.82 1.65
C VAL A 218 22.53 7.00 3.16
N TYR A 219 22.15 6.00 3.96
CA TYR A 219 22.20 6.09 5.43
C TYR A 219 23.45 5.42 6.06
N LYS A 220 24.45 5.00 5.26
CA LYS A 220 25.77 4.57 5.77
C LYS A 220 26.88 5.63 5.60
N SER A 221 26.54 6.84 5.18
CA SER A 221 27.46 8.00 5.20
C SER A 221 27.34 8.74 6.52
#